data_AF-A0AA42BEM5-F1
#
_entry.id   AF-A0AA42BEM5-F1
#
_cell.length_a   1.000
_cell.length_b   1.000
_cell.length_c   1.000
_cell.angle_alpha   90.00
_cell.angle_beta   90.00
_cell.angle_gamma   90.00
#
_symmetry.space_group_name_H-M   'P 1'
#
loop_
_entity.id
_entity.type
_entity.pdbx_description
1 polymer ?
#
loop_
_entity_poly.entity_id
_entity_poly.type
_entity_poly.pdbx_seq_one_letter_code
_entity_poly.pdbx_strand_id
1 'polypeptide(L)'
;MHKPFIVLFSLLLGGIGHAAELAVVQYVSDPVALLDETGRLLRKQPRTELPATPLAALQWNEDLELVQVEIDGQRVWLDGVDVRLNEGKTVPMPCARLPRGKAESATNLSTIGYGAGCAKP
;
A
#
# COMPACT_ATOMS: atom_id res chain seq x y z
N MET A 1 -11.93 29.92 -56.40
CA MET A 1 -12.93 29.39 -55.46
C MET A 1 -12.85 27.87 -55.47
N HIS A 2 -12.16 27.28 -54.49
CA HIS A 2 -12.31 25.85 -54.14
C HIS A 2 -11.97 25.70 -52.65
N LYS A 3 -13.02 25.74 -51.82
CA LYS A 3 -13.13 24.95 -50.59
C LYS A 3 -13.62 23.57 -51.05
N PRO A 4 -13.21 22.45 -50.44
CA PRO A 4 -13.82 22.13 -49.14
C PRO A 4 -12.97 21.25 -48.20
N PHE A 5 -13.50 21.13 -46.97
CA PHE A 5 -13.41 19.97 -46.09
C PHE A 5 -12.01 19.50 -45.67
N ILE A 6 -11.64 19.78 -44.42
CA ILE A 6 -10.93 18.82 -43.57
C ILE A 6 -11.20 19.18 -42.09
N VAL A 7 -11.95 18.26 -41.49
CA VAL A 7 -11.81 17.75 -40.12
C VAL A 7 -12.09 18.71 -38.97
N LEU A 8 -13.36 18.63 -38.56
CA LEU A 8 -13.84 18.71 -37.19
C LEU A 8 -12.91 17.90 -36.26
N PHE A 9 -11.88 18.54 -35.67
CA PHE A 9 -11.08 17.94 -34.60
C PHE A 9 -11.86 18.12 -33.29
N SER A 10 -12.89 17.29 -33.16
CA SER A 10 -13.73 17.15 -32.00
C SER A 10 -12.89 16.76 -30.78
N LEU A 11 -12.97 17.60 -29.75
CA LEU A 11 -13.20 17.21 -28.36
C LEU A 11 -12.60 15.86 -27.93
N LEU A 12 -11.30 15.85 -27.60
CA LEU A 12 -10.66 14.74 -26.89
C LEU A 12 -9.50 15.27 -26.01
N LEU A 13 -9.77 16.27 -25.17
CA LEU A 13 -9.02 16.39 -23.91
C LEU A 13 -9.98 15.96 -22.81
N GLY A 14 -10.10 14.64 -22.69
CA GLY A 14 -10.82 13.94 -21.63
C GLY A 14 -10.27 14.34 -20.26
N GLY A 15 -11.18 14.39 -19.28
CA GLY A 15 -10.91 14.86 -17.94
C GLY A 15 -9.70 14.19 -17.30
N ILE A 16 -8.85 15.01 -16.71
CA ILE A 16 -7.82 14.57 -15.76
C ILE A 16 -8.58 14.15 -14.51
N GLY A 17 -9.02 12.89 -14.49
CA GLY A 17 -9.40 12.23 -13.26
C GLY A 17 -8.15 12.11 -12.41
N HIS A 18 -7.99 12.99 -11.42
CA HIS A 18 -7.02 12.81 -10.35
C HIS A 18 -7.44 11.55 -9.57
N ALA A 19 -6.96 10.40 -10.01
CA ALA A 19 -6.82 9.25 -9.11
C ALA A 19 -5.87 9.69 -8.00
N ALA A 20 -6.22 9.39 -6.74
CA ALA A 20 -5.30 9.63 -5.64
C ALA A 20 -4.02 8.83 -5.91
N GLU A 21 -2.91 9.53 -6.09
CA GLU A 21 -1.64 8.88 -6.42
C GLU A 21 -1.17 8.08 -5.21
N LEU A 22 -0.75 6.83 -5.43
CA LEU A 22 -0.27 5.95 -4.37
C LEU A 22 0.88 6.65 -3.64
N ALA A 23 0.85 6.65 -2.31
CA ALA A 23 1.83 7.36 -1.50
C ALA A 23 2.12 6.62 -0.20
N VAL A 24 3.39 6.65 0.21
CA VAL A 24 3.84 6.23 1.53
C VAL A 24 3.48 7.31 2.54
N VAL A 25 2.55 7.00 3.44
CA VAL A 25 2.06 7.91 4.48
C VAL A 25 2.80 7.75 5.80
N GLN A 26 3.50 6.63 6.02
CA GLN A 26 4.30 6.41 7.23
C GLN A 26 5.37 5.34 7.00
N TYR A 27 6.55 5.51 7.62
CA TYR A 27 7.52 4.43 7.81
C TYR A 27 7.23 3.68 9.13
N VAL A 28 7.07 2.37 9.05
CA VAL A 28 6.72 1.49 10.17
C VAL A 28 7.99 0.99 10.87
N SER A 29 9.02 0.66 10.10
CA SER A 29 10.30 0.13 10.59
C SER A 29 11.33 1.22 10.85
N ASP A 30 12.29 0.92 11.74
CA ASP A 30 13.50 1.72 11.97
C ASP A 30 14.66 0.79 12.35
N PRO A 31 15.72 0.68 11.52
CA PRO A 31 15.93 1.35 10.24
C PRO A 31 15.08 0.74 9.10
N VAL A 32 14.82 1.52 8.06
CA VAL A 32 14.10 1.07 6.84
C VAL A 32 15.08 0.46 5.84
N ALA A 33 14.71 -0.64 5.21
CA ALA A 33 15.50 -1.27 4.15
C ALA A 33 15.25 -0.58 2.80
N LEU A 34 16.33 -0.14 2.15
CA LEU A 34 16.32 0.35 0.78
C LEU A 34 16.76 -0.80 -0.13
N LEU A 35 15.91 -1.17 -1.07
CA LEU A 35 16.05 -2.34 -1.91
C LEU A 35 16.25 -1.95 -3.38
N ASP A 36 16.82 -2.88 -4.16
CA ASP A 36 16.85 -2.81 -5.61
C ASP A 36 15.59 -3.44 -6.24
N GLU A 37 15.55 -3.43 -7.58
CA GLU A 37 14.42 -3.95 -8.38
C GLU A 37 14.16 -5.45 -8.19
N THR A 38 15.16 -6.19 -7.71
CA THR A 38 15.08 -7.63 -7.44
C THR A 38 14.78 -7.93 -5.96
N GLY A 39 14.53 -6.90 -5.15
CA GLY A 39 14.30 -7.02 -3.71
C GLY A 39 15.58 -7.24 -2.90
N ARG A 40 16.77 -7.02 -3.46
CA ARG A 40 18.03 -7.15 -2.70
C ARG A 40 18.30 -5.88 -1.94
N LEU A 41 18.83 -6.05 -0.72
CA LEU A 41 19.20 -4.95 0.15
C LEU A 41 20.36 -4.13 -0.43
N LEU A 42 20.11 -2.85 -0.68
CA LEU A 42 21.14 -1.86 -0.99
C LEU A 42 21.76 -1.33 0.31
N ARG A 43 20.93 -0.83 1.22
CA ARG A 43 21.34 -0.32 2.53
C ARG A 43 20.16 -0.24 3.51
N LYS A 44 20.47 -0.10 4.79
CA LYS A 44 19.48 0.26 5.83
C LYS A 44 19.67 1.73 6.19
N GLN A 45 18.59 2.50 6.22
CA GLN A 45 18.62 3.93 6.52
C GLN A 45 17.75 4.22 7.76
N PRO A 46 18.26 4.92 8.78
CA PRO A 46 17.47 5.35 9.92
C PRO A 46 16.28 6.19 9.47
N ARG A 47 15.14 6.06 10.15
CA ARG A 47 13.94 6.82 9.77
C ARG A 47 14.14 8.33 9.81
N THR A 48 15.05 8.82 10.66
CA THR A 48 15.41 10.24 10.78
C THR A 48 16.13 10.80 9.56
N GLU A 49 16.71 9.94 8.73
CA GLU A 49 17.44 10.31 7.52
C GLU A 49 16.58 10.14 6.25
N LEU A 50 15.33 9.70 6.38
CA LEU A 50 14.42 9.53 5.25
C LEU A 50 13.65 10.81 4.94
N PRO A 51 13.19 11.01 3.69
CA PRO A 51 12.32 12.10 3.33
C PRO A 51 11.02 12.10 4.15
N ALA A 52 10.48 13.29 4.41
CA ALA A 52 9.20 13.43 5.09
C ALA A 52 8.06 12.80 4.28
N THR A 53 7.12 12.15 4.98
CA THR A 53 5.89 11.62 4.40
C THR A 53 4.80 12.70 4.37
N PRO A 54 3.86 12.68 3.38
CA PRO A 54 3.65 11.63 2.39
C PRO A 54 4.68 11.66 1.25
N LEU A 55 5.23 10.49 0.93
CA LEU A 55 6.19 10.30 -0.15
C LEU A 55 5.48 9.62 -1.33
N ALA A 56 5.53 10.23 -2.51
CA ALA A 56 4.87 9.71 -3.70
C ALA A 56 5.48 8.37 -4.13
N ALA A 57 4.62 7.38 -4.39
CA ALA A 57 5.03 6.11 -4.98
C ALA A 57 5.07 6.24 -6.49
N LEU A 58 6.20 5.86 -7.09
CA LEU A 58 6.38 5.86 -8.54
C LEU A 58 5.80 4.59 -9.17
N GLN A 59 5.93 3.45 -8.48
CA GLN A 59 5.50 2.14 -8.95
C GLN A 59 5.20 1.21 -7.78
N TRP A 60 4.29 0.26 -8.01
CA TRP A 60 4.06 -0.89 -7.16
C TRP A 60 4.47 -2.18 -7.88
N ASN A 61 5.22 -3.05 -7.21
CA ASN A 61 5.55 -4.40 -7.67
C ASN A 61 4.71 -5.40 -6.86
N GLU A 62 3.69 -5.99 -7.49
CA GLU A 62 2.78 -6.94 -6.85
C GLU A 62 3.46 -8.26 -6.46
N ASP A 63 4.46 -8.71 -7.23
CA ASP A 63 5.10 -10.02 -7.02
C ASP A 63 6.02 -10.02 -5.80
N LEU A 64 6.70 -8.90 -5.57
CA LEU A 64 7.63 -8.72 -4.45
C LEU A 64 7.03 -7.87 -3.31
N GLU A 65 5.82 -7.35 -3.49
CA GLU A 65 5.15 -6.42 -2.57
C GLU A 65 6.02 -5.20 -2.23
N LEU A 66 6.68 -4.62 -3.25
CA LEU A 66 7.58 -3.48 -3.11
C LEU A 66 6.98 -2.20 -3.69
N VAL A 67 7.26 -1.07 -3.04
CA VAL A 67 6.92 0.26 -3.55
C VAL A 67 8.17 1.00 -3.99
N GLN A 68 8.19 1.49 -5.23
CA GLN A 68 9.27 2.34 -5.72
C GLN A 68 9.03 3.79 -5.33
N VAL A 69 10.06 4.44 -4.79
CA VAL A 69 10.05 5.86 -4.40
C VAL A 69 11.35 6.53 -4.82
N GLU A 70 11.38 7.86 -4.78
CA GLU A 70 12.61 8.63 -4.95
C GLU A 70 13.12 9.14 -3.59
N ILE A 71 14.37 8.79 -3.26
CA ILE A 71 15.08 9.26 -2.06
C ILE A 71 16.40 9.85 -2.51
N ASP A 72 16.67 11.11 -2.16
CA ASP A 72 17.89 11.83 -2.52
C ASP A 72 18.20 11.80 -4.03
N GLY A 73 17.15 11.83 -4.88
CA GLY A 73 17.28 11.76 -6.34
C GLY A 73 17.58 10.36 -6.89
N GLN A 74 17.58 9.33 -6.04
CA GLN A 74 17.74 7.94 -6.44
C GLN A 74 16.42 7.18 -6.32
N ARG A 75 16.08 6.40 -7.35
CA ARG A 75 14.97 5.45 -7.29
C ARG A 75 15.37 4.23 -6.48
N VAL A 76 14.60 3.95 -5.45
CA VAL A 76 14.80 2.81 -4.55
C VAL A 76 13.46 2.13 -4.27
N TRP A 77 13.51 0.88 -3.83
CA TRP A 77 12.35 0.12 -3.45
C TRP A 77 12.26 -0.01 -1.93
N LEU A 78 11.05 0.14 -1.39
CA LEU A 78 10.74 -0.10 0.02
C LEU A 78 9.81 -1.31 0.13
N ASP A 79 10.03 -2.14 1.15
CA ASP A 79 9.17 -3.27 1.45
C ASP A 79 7.80 -2.79 1.94
N GLY A 80 6.72 -3.36 1.41
CA GLY A 80 5.34 -3.06 1.83
C GLY A 80 5.08 -3.29 3.32
N VAL A 81 5.89 -4.09 4.02
CA VAL A 81 5.79 -4.26 5.49
C VAL A 81 6.49 -3.15 6.26
N ASP A 82 7.45 -2.46 5.65
CA ASP A 82 8.22 -1.38 6.27
C ASP A 82 7.51 -0.03 6.15
N VAL A 83 6.44 0.06 5.35
CA VAL A 83 5.71 1.30 5.05
C VAL A 83 4.19 1.13 5.18
N ARG A 84 3.50 2.24 5.46
CA ARG A 84 2.06 2.35 5.28
C ARG A 84 1.77 3.16 4.03
N LEU A 85 0.96 2.61 3.14
CA LEU A 85 0.48 3.28 1.94
C LEU A 85 -0.89 3.94 2.21
N ASN A 86 -1.23 4.99 1.47
CA ASN A 86 -2.56 5.62 1.50
C ASN A 86 -3.67 4.70 0.97
N GLU A 87 -3.31 3.80 0.06
CA GLU A 87 -4.16 2.74 -0.48
C GLU A 87 -3.50 1.40 -0.18
N GLY A 88 -4.26 0.46 0.38
CA GLY A 88 -3.72 -0.82 0.82
C GLY A 88 -4.62 -1.99 0.47
N LYS A 89 -4.02 -3.17 0.31
CA LYS A 89 -4.75 -4.43 0.19
C LYS A 89 -5.38 -4.77 1.54
N THR A 90 -6.68 -4.54 1.68
CA THR A 90 -7.41 -5.02 2.86
C THR A 90 -7.50 -6.53 2.77
N VAL A 91 -6.78 -7.27 3.62
CA VAL A 91 -6.96 -8.72 3.73
C VAL A 91 -8.19 -8.96 4.62
N PRO A 92 -9.30 -9.50 4.09
CA PRO A 92 -10.43 -9.85 4.93
C PRO A 92 -10.01 -11.03 5.81
N MET A 93 -9.71 -10.74 7.07
CA MET A 93 -9.55 -11.77 8.09
C MET A 93 -10.94 -12.38 8.35
N PRO A 94 -11.20 -13.65 7.97
CA PRO A 94 -12.48 -14.27 8.24
C PRO A 94 -12.66 -14.35 9.76
N CYS A 95 -13.69 -13.66 10.26
CA CYS A 95 -14.00 -13.69 11.67
C CYS A 95 -14.50 -15.10 12.04
N ALA A 96 -13.65 -15.88 12.70
CA ALA A 96 -13.96 -17.26 13.04
C ALA A 96 -15.09 -17.30 14.09
N ARG A 97 -16.29 -17.77 13.68
CA ARG A 97 -17.36 -18.05 14.64
C ARG A 97 -16.95 -19.21 15.55
N LEU A 98 -16.99 -18.96 16.84
CA LEU A 98 -16.80 -19.99 17.84
C LEU A 98 -17.93 -21.03 17.76
N PRO A 99 -17.62 -22.34 17.85
CA PRO A 99 -18.63 -23.37 18.03
C PRO A 99 -19.47 -23.06 19.29
N ARG A 100 -20.81 -23.19 19.20
CA ARG A 100 -21.75 -22.77 20.26
C ARG A 100 -21.41 -23.32 21.66
N GLY A 101 -20.84 -24.52 21.75
CA GLY A 101 -20.44 -25.14 23.03
C GLY A 101 -19.18 -24.55 23.70
N LYS A 102 -18.42 -23.68 23.01
CA LYS A 102 -17.24 -22.98 23.58
C LYS A 102 -17.49 -21.50 23.86
N ALA A 103 -18.63 -20.96 23.40
CA ALA A 103 -19.00 -19.56 23.61
C ALA A 103 -19.32 -19.26 25.09
N GLU A 104 -19.83 -20.24 25.84
CA GLU A 104 -20.14 -20.08 27.27
C GLU A 104 -18.89 -20.08 28.17
N SER A 105 -17.75 -20.59 27.70
CA SER A 105 -16.45 -20.56 28.41
C SER A 105 -15.53 -19.47 27.86
N ALA A 106 -16.06 -18.26 27.71
CA ALA A 106 -15.38 -17.12 27.09
C ALA A 106 -14.11 -16.64 27.83
N THR A 107 -13.87 -17.11 29.06
CA THR A 107 -12.81 -16.62 29.95
C THR A 107 -11.40 -16.98 29.48
N ASN A 108 -11.21 -18.00 28.63
CA ASN A 108 -9.89 -18.50 28.22
C ASN A 108 -9.68 -18.56 26.70
N LEU A 109 -10.50 -17.85 25.91
CA LEU A 109 -10.48 -17.94 24.45
C LEU A 109 -9.10 -17.59 23.86
N SER A 110 -8.48 -16.51 24.36
CA SER A 110 -7.15 -16.06 23.93
C SER A 110 -6.06 -17.11 24.17
N THR A 111 -6.17 -17.90 25.23
CA THR A 111 -5.21 -18.98 25.57
C THR A 111 -5.33 -20.19 24.64
N ILE A 112 -6.51 -20.41 24.04
CA ILE A 112 -6.79 -21.53 23.13
C ILE A 112 -6.59 -21.10 21.66
N GLY A 113 -6.09 -19.88 21.41
CA GLY A 113 -5.85 -19.36 20.07
C GLY A 113 -7.10 -18.82 19.37
N TYR A 114 -8.21 -18.67 20.09
CA TYR A 114 -9.36 -17.94 19.61
C TYR A 114 -9.21 -16.49 20.05
N GLY A 115 -9.05 -15.56 19.10
CA GLY A 115 -9.02 -14.13 19.40
C GLY A 115 -10.29 -13.66 20.11
N ALA A 116 -10.35 -12.36 20.45
CA ALA A 116 -11.58 -11.75 20.96
C ALA A 116 -12.72 -12.08 19.99
N GLY A 117 -13.64 -12.96 20.39
CA GLY A 117 -14.66 -13.50 19.51
C GLY A 117 -15.46 -12.39 18.82
N CYS A 118 -15.96 -12.68 17.62
CA CYS A 118 -16.69 -11.71 16.82
C CYS A 118 -17.91 -11.16 17.58
N ALA A 119 -18.00 -9.84 17.75
CA ALA A 119 -19.24 -9.20 18.15
C ALA A 119 -20.29 -9.44 17.05
N LYS A 120 -21.51 -9.78 17.46
CA LYS A 120 -22.64 -10.01 16.56
C LYS A 120 -23.03 -8.69 15.88
N PRO A 121 -23.31 -8.64 14.57
CA PRO A 121 -24.00 -7.50 13.96
C PRO A 121 -25.44 -7.38 14.48
#